data_AF-A0A0N4VTV4-F1
#
_entry.id   AF-A0A0N4VTV4-F1
#
_cell.length_a   1.000
_cell.length_b   1.000
_cell.length_c   1.000
_cell.angle_alpha   90.00
_cell.angle_beta   90.00
_cell.angle_gamma   90.00
#
_symmetry.space_group_name_H-M   'P 1'
#
loop_
_entity.id
_entity.type
_entity.pdbx_description
1 polymer ?
#
loop_
_entity_poly.entity_id
_entity_poly.type
_entity_poly.pdbx_seq_one_letter_code
_entity_poly.pdbx_strand_id
1 'polypeptide(L)' 'LINKEQAGRSSIVERAMGIQGLCYGTKENRRDVFWSGSCDDGCRRLAELLDWEHELDQLIQEGEVKYKVKPK' A
#
# COMPACT_ATOMS: atom_id res chain seq x y z
N LEU A 1 -3.40 -1.22 -3.58
CA LEU A 1 -3.48 -0.23 -2.49
C LEU A 1 -3.37 -0.96 -1.17
N ILE A 2 -2.32 -0.70 -0.40
CA ILE A 2 -2.18 -1.12 1.00
C ILE A 2 -2.56 0.10 1.82
N ASN A 3 -3.67 0.06 2.53
CA ASN A 3 -4.10 1.19 3.37
C ASN A 3 -5.12 0.74 4.42
N LYS A 4 -5.29 1.51 5.49
CA LYS A 4 -6.31 1.25 6.51
C LYS A 4 -7.72 1.33 5.92
N GLU A 5 -7.94 2.29 5.04
CA GLU A 5 -9.24 2.58 4.43
C GLU A 5 -9.16 2.54 2.89
N GLN A 6 -10.30 2.32 2.25
CA GLN A 6 -10.40 2.42 0.80
C GLN A 6 -10.17 3.88 0.35
N ALA A 7 -9.34 4.09 -0.66
CA ALA A 7 -9.08 5.42 -1.23
C ALA A 7 -8.86 5.36 -2.75
N GLY A 8 -9.16 6.46 -3.45
CA GLY A 8 -8.86 6.60 -4.88
C GLY A 8 -9.90 6.00 -5.83
N ARG A 9 -11.08 5.61 -5.34
CA ARG A 9 -12.23 5.29 -6.19
C ARG A 9 -12.87 6.58 -6.69
N SER A 10 -13.26 6.61 -7.96
CA SER A 10 -14.08 7.71 -8.49
C SER A 10 -15.55 7.51 -8.14
N SER A 11 -16.23 8.60 -7.85
CA SER A 11 -17.68 8.68 -7.72
C SER A 11 -18.37 8.34 -9.05
N ILE A 12 -19.69 8.13 -8.99
CA ILE A 12 -20.51 7.85 -10.18
C ILE A 12 -20.47 9.03 -11.16
N VAL A 13 -20.53 10.26 -10.66
CA VAL A 13 -20.51 11.48 -11.48
C VAL A 13 -19.16 11.63 -12.19
N GLU A 14 -18.06 11.45 -11.47
CA GLU A 14 -16.72 11.50 -12.05
C GLU A 14 -16.54 10.44 -13.14
N ARG A 15 -17.01 9.21 -12.90
CA ARG A 15 -16.99 8.14 -13.91
C ARG A 15 -17.82 8.48 -15.15
N ALA A 16 -18.98 9.12 -14.97
CA ALA A 16 -19.81 9.57 -16.09
C ALA A 16 -19.12 10.66 -16.93
N MET A 17 -18.26 11.47 -16.32
CA MET A 17 -17.39 12.44 -17.01
C MET A 17 -16.11 11.81 -17.58
N GLY A 18 -15.96 10.49 -17.53
CA GLY A 18 -14.78 9.78 -18.03
C GLY A 18 -13.56 9.78 -17.10
N ILE A 19 -13.69 10.28 -15.87
CA ILE A 19 -12.62 10.23 -14.87
C ILE A 19 -12.55 8.81 -14.29
N GLN A 20 -11.39 8.18 -14.40
CA GLN A 20 -11.16 6.83 -13.92
C GLN A 20 -10.33 6.83 -12.63
N GLY A 21 -10.85 6.18 -11.60
CA GLY A 21 -10.16 5.87 -10.35
C GLY A 21 -9.88 4.37 -10.22
N LEU A 22 -9.51 3.95 -9.02
CA LEU A 22 -9.33 2.53 -8.69
C LEU A 22 -10.67 1.79 -8.70
N CYS A 23 -10.65 0.55 -9.17
CA CYS A 23 -11.83 -0.28 -9.40
C CYS A 23 -11.92 -1.51 -8.50
N TYR A 24 -11.12 -1.63 -7.44
CA TYR A 24 -11.23 -2.77 -6.52
C TYR A 24 -12.67 -2.92 -5.98
N GLY A 25 -13.17 -4.17 -5.98
CA GLY A 25 -14.54 -4.49 -5.57
C GLY A 25 -15.64 -4.23 -6.61
N THR A 26 -15.33 -3.78 -7.84
CA THR A 26 -16.32 -3.73 -8.94
C THR A 26 -16.24 -4.96 -9.84
N LYS A 27 -17.31 -5.24 -10.60
CA LYS A 27 -17.37 -6.42 -11.50
C LYS A 27 -16.41 -6.29 -12.69
N GLU A 28 -16.10 -5.07 -13.10
CA GLU A 28 -15.22 -4.74 -14.23
C GLU A 28 -13.74 -4.67 -13.82
N ASN A 29 -13.43 -4.89 -12.54
CA ASN A 29 -12.06 -4.84 -12.05
C ASN A 29 -11.19 -5.93 -12.69
N ARG A 30 -10.04 -5.54 -13.23
CA ARG A 30 -9.08 -6.47 -13.83
C ARG A 30 -7.70 -6.44 -13.19
N ARG A 31 -7.41 -5.44 -12.35
CA ARG A 31 -6.04 -5.16 -11.91
C ARG A 31 -5.89 -4.54 -10.52
N ASP A 32 -6.94 -3.89 -10.01
CA ASP A 32 -6.82 -3.10 -8.79
C ASP A 32 -7.09 -3.99 -7.57
N VAL A 33 -6.14 -4.07 -6.66
CA VAL A 33 -6.27 -4.81 -5.38
C VAL A 33 -6.25 -3.82 -4.22
N PHE A 34 -7.14 -3.99 -3.26
CA PHE A 34 -7.09 -3.30 -1.97
C PHE A 34 -6.78 -4.32 -0.87
N TRP A 35 -5.68 -4.08 -0.16
CA TRP A 35 -5.30 -4.82 1.03
C TRP A 35 -5.54 -3.91 2.23
N SER A 36 -6.38 -4.35 3.16
CA SER A 36 -6.86 -3.56 4.30
C SER A 36 -6.03 -3.85 5.54
N GLY A 37 -5.33 -2.84 6.05
CA GLY A 37 -4.50 -2.94 7.25
C GLY A 37 -3.52 -1.76 7.38
N SER A 38 -2.56 -1.87 8.30
CA SER A 38 -1.50 -0.87 8.39
C SER A 38 -0.56 -0.96 7.17
N CYS A 39 0.11 0.16 6.83
CA CYS A 39 1.07 0.15 5.75
C CYS A 39 2.23 -0.81 6.04
N ASP A 40 2.72 -0.82 7.27
CA ASP A 40 3.84 -1.66 7.68
C ASP A 40 3.48 -3.15 7.56
N ASP A 41 2.33 -3.58 8.08
CA ASP A 41 1.90 -4.99 8.01
C ASP A 41 1.70 -5.43 6.55
N GLY A 42 1.14 -4.56 5.71
CA GLY A 42 0.93 -4.89 4.30
C GLY A 42 2.25 -4.97 3.52
N CYS A 43 3.18 -4.05 3.76
CA CYS A 43 4.52 -4.09 3.17
C CYS A 43 5.30 -5.31 3.64
N ARG A 44 5.20 -5.65 4.94
CA ARG A 44 5.77 -6.89 5.51
C ARG A 44 5.21 -8.11 4.82
N ARG A 45 3.88 -8.22 4.71
CA ARG A 45 3.22 -9.34 4.05
C ARG A 45 3.61 -9.46 2.58
N LEU A 46 3.75 -8.33 1.88
CA LEU A 46 4.22 -8.34 0.50
C LEU A 46 5.67 -8.81 0.39
N ALA A 47 6.55 -8.38 1.31
CA ALA A 47 7.94 -8.82 1.35
C ALA A 47 8.05 -10.33 1.63
N GLU A 48 7.27 -10.88 2.55
CA GLU A 48 7.19 -12.33 2.80
C GLU A 48 6.83 -13.10 1.51
N LEU A 49 5.83 -12.64 0.76
CA LEU A 49 5.39 -13.31 -0.48
C LEU A 49 6.42 -13.21 -1.62
N LEU A 50 7.37 -12.29 -1.53
CA LEU A 50 8.44 -12.08 -2.49
C LEU A 50 9.79 -12.66 -2.01
N ASP A 51 9.81 -13.31 -0.83
CA ASP A 51 11.02 -13.77 -0.15
C ASP A 51 12.03 -12.65 0.16
N TRP A 52 11.54 -11.43 0.44
CA TRP A 52 12.32 -10.23 0.76
C TRP A 52 12.33 -9.86 2.25
N GLU A 53 11.72 -10.69 3.11
CA GLU A 53 11.51 -10.37 4.52
C GLU A 53 12.80 -9.99 5.26
N HIS A 54 13.88 -10.76 5.07
CA HIS A 54 15.17 -10.53 5.74
C HIS A 54 15.89 -9.28 5.21
N GLU A 55 15.81 -9.02 3.91
CA GLU A 55 16.40 -7.81 3.31
C GLU A 55 15.70 -6.55 3.84
N LEU A 56 14.36 -6.60 3.94
CA LEU A 56 13.58 -5.51 4.51
C LEU A 56 13.89 -5.29 6.00
N ASP A 57 14.04 -6.36 6.78
CA ASP A 57 14.44 -6.28 8.19
C ASP A 57 15.78 -5.57 8.38
N GLN A 58 16.78 -5.97 7.60
CA GLN A 58 18.11 -5.39 7.67
C GLN A 58 18.07 -3.90 7.31
N LEU A 59 17.36 -3.53 6.24
CA LEU A 59 17.23 -2.14 5.81
C LEU A 59 16.58 -1.25 6.87
N ILE A 60 15.52 -1.74 7.52
CA ILE A 60 14.85 -1.01 8.61
C ILE A 60 15.82 -0.82 9.77
N GLN A 61 16.52 -1.88 10.21
CA GLN A 61 17.45 -1.80 11.34
C GLN A 61 18.59 -0.81 11.07
N GLU A 62 19.19 -0.85 9.88
CA GLU A 62 20.23 0.09 9.47
C GLU A 62 19.72 1.54 9.45
N GLY A 63 18.51 1.75 8.92
CA GLY A 63 17.85 3.05 8.91
C GLY A 63 17.59 3.59 10.32
N GLU A 64 17.06 2.76 11.21
CA GLU A 64 16.78 3.12 12.61
C GLU A 64 18.06 3.53 13.33
N VAL A 65 19.15 2.77 13.20
CA VAL A 65 20.46 3.12 13.78
C VAL A 65 20.98 4.44 13.20
N LYS A 66 20.88 4.63 11.89
CA LYS A 66 21.42 5.79 11.18
C LYS A 66 20.65 7.08 11.48
N TYR A 67 19.33 6.99 11.71
CA TYR A 67 18.46 8.17 11.74
C TYR A 67 17.75 8.43 13.08
N LYS A 68 17.70 7.50 14.05
CA LYS A 68 17.12 7.76 15.39
C LYS A 68 17.89 8.78 16.23
N VAL A 69 19.12 9.14 15.86
CA VAL A 69 20.00 10.00 16.68
C VAL A 69 19.95 11.49 16.28
N LYS A 70 18.97 11.94 15.48
CA LYS A 70 18.79 13.39 15.25
C LYS A 70 17.84 13.98 16.29
N PRO A 71 18.33 14.74 17.29
CA PRO A 71 17.44 15.51 18.14
C PRO A 71 16.66 16.52 17.26
N LYS A 72 15.37 16.68 17.58
CA LYS A 72 14.52 17.74 17.02
C LYS A 72 15.01 19.11 17.48
#